data_AF-A0A5B0MPN2-F1
#
_entry.id   AF-A0A5B0MPN2-F1
#
_cell.length_a   1.000
_cell.length_b   1.000
_cell.length_c   1.000
_cell.angle_alpha   90.00
_cell.angle_beta   90.00
_cell.angle_gamma   90.00
#
_symmetry.space_group_name_H-M   'P 1'
#
loop_
_entity.id
_entity.type
_entity.pdbx_description
1 polymer ?
#
loop_
_entity_poly.entity_id
_entity_poly.type
_entity_poly.pdbx_seq_one_letter_code
_entity_poly.pdbx_strand_id
1 'polypeptide(L)'
;MITEQGPKVLEYNVRFGDPETQTVMSLLSDDTDLAEVFLACCDRRLDSVKVDFKASYSVTVVIASPGYPNSYRTGLPITIDHAALPKNSFIYHAGTSGEHGDVCTSGGRVLSVNGTGETLEIAAKTAYEAVACVQFDGMTYRKDIAHRALKPKNASSSQPDQKKNGLTYLDSGVSIDSGNELVTRIKPLVKATARLGCDSVIGGFGGLFDLKCLGYRDPVIVSGTDGVGTKLIVAQKAGKHETVGIDLVAMSVNDLLVQGAEPLFFLDYFACSRLNVDMAVDVVKGIAQGCQQSNCALIGGETAEMPGLYRQGMSTKLEQEQ
;
A
#
# COMPACT_ATOMS: atom_id res chain seq x y z
N MET A 1 8.08 12.57 11.35
CA MET A 1 8.33 12.52 12.81
C MET A 1 8.19 13.92 13.37
N ILE A 2 7.56 14.10 14.52
CA ILE A 2 7.64 15.37 15.25
C ILE A 2 8.76 15.22 16.28
N THR A 3 9.72 16.13 16.27
CA THR A 3 10.84 16.16 17.23
C THR A 3 10.77 17.44 18.06
N GLU A 4 11.56 17.54 19.13
CA GLU A 4 11.69 18.76 19.94
C GLU A 4 12.16 19.98 19.13
N GLN A 5 12.79 19.75 17.98
CA GLN A 5 13.23 20.77 17.03
C GLN A 5 12.23 21.01 15.90
N GLY A 6 11.01 20.46 16.01
CA GLY A 6 9.97 20.54 14.98
C GLY A 6 9.81 19.26 14.14
N PRO A 7 8.91 19.28 13.16
CA PRO A 7 8.67 18.15 12.27
C PRO A 7 9.90 17.83 11.41
N LYS A 8 10.33 16.56 11.41
CA LYS A 8 11.39 16.00 10.56
C LYS A 8 10.83 14.90 9.66
N VAL A 9 11.25 14.90 8.40
CA VAL A 9 10.94 13.84 7.44
C VAL A 9 11.74 12.59 7.81
N LEU A 10 11.07 11.44 7.95
CA LEU A 10 11.69 10.15 8.31
C LEU A 10 12.11 9.34 7.08
N GLU A 11 11.23 9.33 6.10
CA GLU A 11 11.37 8.62 4.84
C GLU A 11 10.72 9.49 3.77
N TYR A 12 11.32 9.48 2.59
CA TYR A 12 10.68 9.95 1.37
C TYR A 12 10.65 8.77 0.40
N ASN A 13 9.46 8.31 0.02
CA ASN A 13 9.31 7.33 -1.05
C ASN A 13 9.01 8.11 -2.33
N VAL A 14 10.05 8.49 -3.07
CA VAL A 14 9.88 9.18 -4.34
C VAL A 14 10.22 8.23 -5.47
N ARG A 15 9.24 8.08 -6.35
CA ARG A 15 9.39 7.39 -7.62
C ARG A 15 9.09 8.42 -8.70
N PHE A 16 9.98 8.54 -9.69
CA PHE A 16 9.68 9.38 -10.84
C PHE A 16 8.41 8.85 -11.53
N GLY A 17 7.43 9.73 -11.71
CA GLY A 17 6.14 9.39 -12.32
C GLY A 17 5.07 8.89 -11.34
N ASP A 18 5.22 9.13 -10.03
CA ASP A 18 4.16 8.80 -9.06
C ASP A 18 2.90 9.67 -9.28
N PRO A 19 1.71 9.08 -9.50
CA PRO A 19 0.46 9.83 -9.72
C PRO A 19 0.13 10.81 -8.59
N GLU A 20 0.55 10.52 -7.37
CA GLU A 20 0.40 11.33 -6.17
C GLU A 20 1.10 12.68 -6.36
N THR A 21 2.33 12.66 -6.89
CA THR A 21 3.09 13.89 -7.17
C THR A 21 2.41 14.71 -8.27
N GLN A 22 1.94 14.05 -9.34
CA GLN A 22 1.24 14.69 -10.46
C GLN A 22 -0.08 15.35 -10.02
N THR A 23 -0.75 14.74 -9.03
CA THR A 23 -1.97 15.30 -8.42
C THR A 23 -1.70 16.57 -7.63
N VAL A 24 -0.60 16.60 -6.87
CA VAL A 24 -0.22 17.76 -6.05
C VAL A 24 0.39 18.88 -6.89
N MET A 25 1.17 18.55 -7.93
CA MET A 25 1.81 19.52 -8.81
C MET A 25 0.82 20.50 -9.46
N SER A 26 -0.37 20.03 -9.86
CA SER A 26 -1.38 20.89 -10.46
C SER A 26 -1.97 21.92 -9.48
N LEU A 27 -1.72 21.75 -8.18
CA LEU A 27 -2.11 22.66 -7.12
C LEU A 27 -0.99 23.62 -6.73
N LEU A 28 0.22 23.50 -7.27
CA LEU A 28 1.25 24.52 -7.04
C LEU A 28 0.75 25.86 -7.57
N SER A 29 0.99 26.92 -6.79
CA SER A 29 0.66 28.27 -7.21
C SER A 29 1.48 28.68 -8.43
N ASP A 30 0.94 29.58 -9.26
CA ASP A 30 1.62 29.99 -10.49
C ASP A 30 2.92 30.78 -10.21
N ASP A 31 3.10 31.27 -8.98
CA ASP A 31 4.31 31.93 -8.49
C ASP A 31 5.31 30.97 -7.82
N THR A 32 5.02 29.67 -7.77
CA THR A 32 5.96 28.64 -7.27
C THR A 32 6.68 27.94 -8.42
N ASP A 33 7.97 28.20 -8.58
CA ASP A 33 8.81 27.47 -9.54
C ASP A 33 9.31 26.15 -8.92
N LEU A 34 8.76 25.03 -9.39
CA LEU A 34 9.11 23.70 -8.89
C LEU A 34 10.60 23.36 -9.09
N ALA A 35 11.23 23.81 -10.18
CA ALA A 35 12.65 23.56 -10.41
C ALA A 35 13.52 24.35 -9.41
N GLU A 36 13.11 25.59 -9.10
CA GLU A 36 13.76 26.38 -8.06
C GLU A 36 13.61 25.74 -6.68
N VAL A 37 12.43 25.20 -6.36
CA VAL A 37 12.18 24.46 -5.12
C VAL A 37 13.08 23.24 -5.00
N PHE A 38 13.22 22.45 -6.07
CA PHE A 38 14.13 21.31 -6.09
C PHE A 38 15.59 21.72 -5.90
N LEU A 39 16.03 22.77 -6.60
CA LEU A 39 17.39 23.28 -6.45
C LEU A 39 17.63 23.80 -5.02
N ALA A 40 16.69 24.53 -4.45
CA ALA A 40 16.76 25.03 -3.08
C ALA A 40 16.81 23.89 -2.05
N CYS A 41 16.09 22.79 -2.28
CA CYS A 41 16.21 21.57 -1.46
C CYS A 41 17.62 20.97 -1.54
N CYS A 42 18.17 20.83 -2.75
CA CYS A 42 19.54 20.31 -2.96
C CYS A 42 20.60 21.20 -2.29
N ASP A 43 20.43 22.51 -2.39
CA ASP A 43 21.32 23.53 -1.82
C ASP A 43 21.07 23.79 -0.32
N ARG A 44 20.06 23.15 0.27
CA ARG A 44 19.63 23.35 1.68
C ARG A 44 19.25 24.79 2.03
N ARG A 45 18.60 25.47 1.08
CA ARG A 45 18.11 26.85 1.18
C ARG A 45 16.61 26.96 0.89
N LEU A 46 15.83 25.93 1.24
CA LEU A 46 14.39 25.91 0.97
C LEU A 46 13.65 27.09 1.63
N ASP A 47 14.19 27.64 2.72
CA ASP A 47 13.73 28.86 3.37
C ASP A 47 13.89 30.13 2.50
N SER A 48 14.71 30.07 1.45
CA SER A 48 14.93 31.18 0.51
C SER A 48 13.95 31.20 -0.66
N VAL A 49 13.06 30.21 -0.78
CA VAL A 49 12.10 30.10 -1.89
C VAL A 49 10.67 30.06 -1.37
N LYS A 50 9.75 30.64 -2.14
CA LYS A 50 8.33 30.65 -1.80
C LYS A 50 7.68 29.38 -2.34
N VAL A 51 7.00 28.63 -1.49
CA VAL A 51 6.24 27.43 -1.87
C VAL A 51 4.80 27.62 -1.43
N ASP A 52 3.93 27.92 -2.40
CA ASP A 52 2.51 28.15 -2.18
C ASP A 52 1.67 27.18 -3.02
N PHE A 53 0.44 26.96 -2.55
CA PHE A 53 -0.53 26.09 -3.20
C PHE A 53 -1.84 26.83 -3.43
N LYS A 54 -2.48 26.55 -4.57
CA LYS A 54 -3.82 27.01 -4.92
C LYS A 54 -4.82 26.36 -3.95
N ALA A 55 -5.76 27.16 -3.45
CA ALA A 55 -6.88 26.67 -2.65
C ALA A 55 -7.94 26.01 -3.54
N SER A 56 -7.59 24.87 -4.13
CA SER A 56 -8.43 24.10 -5.05
C SER A 56 -8.25 22.60 -4.85
N TYR A 57 -9.03 21.82 -5.58
CA TYR A 57 -8.99 20.36 -5.54
C TYR A 57 -8.38 19.81 -6.82
N SER A 58 -7.76 18.64 -6.72
CA SER A 58 -7.11 17.93 -7.82
C SER A 58 -7.44 16.45 -7.75
N VAL A 59 -7.74 15.85 -8.90
CA VAL A 59 -8.02 14.42 -9.04
C VAL A 59 -7.25 13.89 -10.24
N THR A 60 -6.52 12.80 -10.03
CA THR A 60 -5.78 12.12 -11.11
C THR A 60 -6.34 10.72 -11.32
N VAL A 61 -6.62 10.39 -12.57
CA VAL A 61 -7.06 9.07 -13.03
C VAL A 61 -5.97 8.46 -13.89
N VAL A 62 -5.48 7.28 -13.51
CA VAL A 62 -4.48 6.54 -14.29
C VAL A 62 -5.18 5.71 -15.35
N ILE A 63 -4.75 5.87 -16.60
CA ILE A 63 -5.13 5.01 -17.73
C ILE A 63 -4.04 3.95 -17.91
N ALA A 64 -4.46 2.70 -17.94
CA ALA A 64 -3.61 1.52 -18.01
C ALA A 64 -3.83 0.73 -19.31
N SER A 65 -2.77 0.04 -19.73
CA SER A 65 -2.78 -0.85 -20.89
C SER A 65 -3.63 -2.10 -20.62
N PRO A 66 -4.34 -2.66 -21.62
CA PRO A 66 -5.11 -3.89 -21.45
C PRO A 66 -4.24 -5.02 -20.88
N GLY A 67 -4.73 -5.66 -19.81
CA GLY A 67 -4.06 -6.78 -19.12
C GLY A 67 -3.22 -6.41 -17.90
N TYR A 68 -2.99 -5.11 -17.66
CA TYR A 68 -2.37 -4.63 -16.41
C TYR A 68 -3.23 -5.02 -15.18
N PRO A 69 -2.62 -5.44 -14.04
CA PRO A 69 -1.18 -5.44 -13.72
C PRO A 69 -0.41 -6.70 -14.11
N ASN A 70 -1.05 -7.66 -14.79
CA ASN A 70 -0.42 -8.88 -15.26
C ASN A 70 0.29 -8.62 -16.61
N SER A 71 0.24 -9.57 -17.55
CA SER A 71 0.76 -9.36 -18.90
C SER A 71 -0.07 -8.31 -19.63
N TYR A 72 0.57 -7.18 -19.98
CA TYR A 72 -0.06 -6.07 -20.71
C TYR A 72 0.55 -5.90 -22.10
N ARG A 73 -0.20 -5.28 -23.01
CA ARG A 73 0.25 -5.01 -24.38
C ARG A 73 1.01 -3.69 -24.46
N THR A 74 2.02 -3.62 -25.31
CA THR A 74 2.73 -2.38 -25.67
C THR A 74 2.58 -2.13 -27.18
N GLY A 75 3.00 -0.95 -27.65
CA GLY A 75 2.93 -0.55 -29.06
C GLY A 75 1.53 -0.18 -29.55
N LEU A 76 0.57 0.04 -28.64
CA LEU A 76 -0.79 0.44 -29.04
C LEU A 76 -0.81 1.96 -29.30
N PRO A 77 -1.25 2.41 -30.50
CA PRO A 77 -1.33 3.84 -30.81
C PRO A 77 -2.31 4.55 -29.88
N ILE A 78 -1.89 5.71 -29.37
CA ILE A 78 -2.66 6.57 -28.48
C ILE A 78 -3.12 7.79 -29.27
N THR A 79 -4.41 8.07 -29.22
CA THR A 79 -5.01 9.30 -29.74
C THR A 79 -5.44 10.18 -28.57
N ILE A 80 -5.07 11.46 -28.60
CA ILE A 80 -5.50 12.46 -27.63
C ILE A 80 -6.15 13.62 -28.39
N ASP A 81 -7.44 13.86 -28.15
CA ASP A 81 -8.14 15.03 -28.69
C ASP A 81 -7.80 16.27 -27.86
N HIS A 82 -6.69 16.91 -28.20
CA HIS A 82 -6.24 18.13 -27.52
C HIS A 82 -7.20 19.31 -27.63
N ALA A 83 -8.06 19.34 -28.66
CA ALA A 83 -9.02 20.43 -28.85
C ALA A 83 -10.22 20.30 -27.91
N ALA A 84 -10.59 19.08 -27.53
CA ALA A 84 -11.67 18.79 -26.60
C ALA A 84 -11.26 18.78 -25.12
N LEU A 85 -9.95 18.87 -24.81
CA LEU A 85 -9.47 18.82 -23.44
C LEU A 85 -10.01 19.97 -22.59
N PRO A 86 -10.55 19.71 -21.38
CA PRO A 86 -10.92 20.74 -20.44
C PRO A 86 -9.72 21.64 -20.10
N LYS A 87 -9.93 22.95 -19.99
CA LYS A 87 -8.86 23.92 -19.69
C LYS A 87 -8.09 23.65 -18.39
N ASN A 88 -8.76 23.03 -17.41
CA ASN A 88 -8.20 22.74 -16.09
C ASN A 88 -7.74 21.28 -15.96
N SER A 89 -7.20 20.72 -17.04
CA SER A 89 -6.76 19.33 -17.09
C SER A 89 -5.34 19.19 -17.67
N PHE A 90 -4.66 18.14 -17.25
CA PHE A 90 -3.31 17.81 -17.70
C PHE A 90 -3.22 16.32 -18.00
N ILE A 91 -2.51 15.95 -19.06
CA ILE A 91 -2.18 14.55 -19.37
C ILE A 91 -0.69 14.38 -19.19
N TYR A 92 -0.30 13.55 -18.23
CA TYR A 92 1.08 13.18 -17.98
C TYR A 92 1.37 11.83 -18.63
N HIS A 93 2.47 11.78 -19.37
CA HIS A 93 2.97 10.58 -20.00
C HIS A 93 3.77 9.74 -18.98
N ALA A 94 3.43 8.45 -18.87
CA ALA A 94 4.15 7.49 -18.04
C ALA A 94 4.73 6.39 -18.93
N GLY A 95 4.08 5.23 -19.01
CA GLY A 95 4.44 4.15 -19.92
C GLY A 95 4.00 4.43 -21.35
N THR A 96 4.54 5.49 -21.97
CA THR A 96 4.39 5.79 -23.40
C THR A 96 5.74 5.80 -24.12
N SER A 97 5.74 5.55 -25.43
CA SER A 97 6.89 5.68 -26.32
C SER A 97 6.51 6.42 -27.59
N GLY A 98 7.47 7.11 -28.20
CA GLY A 98 7.26 7.91 -29.41
C GLY A 98 7.37 9.40 -29.15
N GLU A 99 7.48 10.18 -30.24
CA GLU A 99 7.59 11.64 -30.23
C GLU A 99 6.60 12.22 -31.25
N HIS A 100 6.21 13.48 -31.09
CA HIS A 100 5.48 14.27 -32.10
C HIS A 100 4.17 13.64 -32.65
N GLY A 101 3.23 13.31 -31.76
CA GLY A 101 1.87 12.89 -32.14
C GLY A 101 1.71 11.40 -32.42
N ASP A 102 2.80 10.67 -32.68
CA ASP A 102 2.82 9.21 -32.86
C ASP A 102 3.16 8.51 -31.54
N VAL A 103 2.34 8.74 -30.51
CA VAL A 103 2.55 8.16 -29.18
C VAL A 103 1.91 6.78 -29.09
N CYS A 104 2.64 5.81 -28.55
CA CYS A 104 2.16 4.46 -28.30
C CYS A 104 2.32 4.05 -26.83
N THR A 105 1.61 3.01 -26.40
CA THR A 105 1.81 2.41 -25.07
C THR A 105 3.17 1.73 -24.96
N SER A 106 3.88 1.87 -23.84
CA SER A 106 5.16 1.21 -23.56
C SER A 106 5.24 0.59 -22.16
N GLY A 107 4.21 0.80 -21.33
CA GLY A 107 4.15 0.26 -19.98
C GLY A 107 2.72 -0.06 -19.53
N GLY A 108 2.61 -0.61 -18.32
CA GLY A 108 1.34 -1.00 -17.73
C GLY A 108 0.44 0.18 -17.35
N ARG A 109 1.01 1.17 -16.65
CA ARG A 109 0.39 2.49 -16.43
C ARG A 109 0.85 3.41 -17.55
N VAL A 110 -0.07 3.84 -18.39
CA VAL A 110 0.25 4.50 -19.67
C VAL A 110 0.21 6.01 -19.49
N LEU A 111 -0.90 6.54 -18.99
CA LEU A 111 -1.12 7.97 -18.81
C LEU A 111 -1.69 8.25 -17.42
N SER A 112 -1.37 9.40 -16.86
CA SER A 112 -2.06 9.97 -15.71
C SER A 112 -2.81 11.21 -16.15
N VAL A 113 -4.14 11.16 -16.08
CA VAL A 113 -5.02 12.24 -16.50
C VAL A 113 -5.51 12.99 -15.27
N ASN A 114 -5.11 14.23 -15.14
CA ASN A 114 -5.40 15.10 -14.02
C ASN A 114 -6.49 16.12 -14.36
N GLY A 115 -7.37 16.41 -13.41
CA GLY A 115 -8.32 17.50 -13.47
C GLY A 115 -8.35 18.28 -12.17
N THR A 116 -8.46 19.61 -12.27
CA THR A 116 -8.58 20.51 -11.12
C THR A 116 -9.92 21.25 -11.09
N GLY A 117 -10.30 21.74 -9.91
CA GLY A 117 -11.56 22.46 -9.72
C GLY A 117 -11.70 23.09 -8.34
N GLU A 118 -12.66 24.01 -8.19
CA GLU A 118 -12.96 24.69 -6.91
C GLU A 118 -13.54 23.75 -5.85
N THR A 119 -14.14 22.63 -6.28
CA THR A 119 -14.60 21.55 -5.40
C THR A 119 -14.08 20.21 -5.89
N LEU A 120 -14.10 19.20 -5.01
CA LEU A 120 -13.66 17.85 -5.34
C LEU A 120 -14.53 17.22 -6.45
N GLU A 121 -15.83 17.51 -6.46
CA GLU A 121 -16.77 17.07 -7.50
C GLU A 121 -16.37 17.62 -8.87
N ILE A 122 -16.04 18.92 -8.92
CA ILE A 122 -15.63 19.58 -10.17
C ILE A 122 -14.30 18.99 -10.62
N ALA A 123 -13.31 18.86 -9.74
CA ALA A 123 -12.01 18.27 -10.07
C ALA A 123 -12.15 16.83 -10.62
N ALA A 124 -12.95 16.00 -9.97
CA ALA A 124 -13.23 14.64 -10.42
C ALA A 124 -13.92 14.62 -11.78
N LYS A 125 -14.94 15.46 -11.97
CA LYS A 125 -15.64 15.59 -13.26
C LYS A 125 -14.69 16.01 -14.37
N THR A 126 -13.88 17.04 -14.15
CA THR A 126 -12.86 17.53 -15.10
C THR A 126 -11.88 16.41 -15.48
N ALA A 127 -11.41 15.62 -14.50
CA ALA A 127 -10.50 14.50 -14.76
C ALA A 127 -11.15 13.44 -15.68
N TYR A 128 -12.41 13.07 -15.43
CA TYR A 128 -13.11 12.10 -16.29
C TYR A 128 -13.47 12.65 -17.67
N GLU A 129 -13.79 13.93 -17.79
CA GLU A 129 -13.96 14.60 -19.09
C GLU A 129 -12.64 14.58 -19.89
N ALA A 130 -11.51 14.83 -19.24
CA ALA A 130 -10.19 14.73 -19.87
C ALA A 130 -9.83 13.28 -20.25
N VAL A 131 -10.21 12.28 -19.44
CA VAL A 131 -10.03 10.86 -19.80
C VAL A 131 -10.81 10.50 -21.06
N ALA A 132 -11.99 11.08 -21.28
CA ALA A 132 -12.79 10.83 -22.48
C ALA A 132 -12.14 11.37 -23.77
N CYS A 133 -11.16 12.28 -23.67
CA CYS A 133 -10.38 12.78 -24.79
C CYS A 133 -9.22 11.84 -25.19
N VAL A 134 -8.97 10.78 -24.43
CA VAL A 134 -7.89 9.81 -24.68
C VAL A 134 -8.46 8.51 -25.19
N GLN A 135 -7.83 7.93 -26.22
CA GLN A 135 -8.23 6.64 -26.76
C GLN A 135 -7.03 5.78 -27.17
N PHE A 136 -7.05 4.51 -26.80
CA PHE A 136 -6.26 3.44 -27.43
C PHE A 136 -6.95 2.09 -27.22
N ASP A 137 -6.57 1.09 -28.02
CA ASP A 137 -7.19 -0.24 -28.02
C ASP A 137 -7.16 -0.88 -26.63
N GLY A 138 -8.33 -1.23 -26.10
CA GLY A 138 -8.47 -1.91 -24.82
C GLY A 138 -8.03 -1.10 -23.59
N MET A 139 -7.93 0.23 -23.68
CA MET A 139 -7.56 1.06 -22.53
C MET A 139 -8.47 0.82 -21.32
N THR A 140 -7.88 0.80 -20.13
CA THR A 140 -8.62 0.59 -18.88
C THR A 140 -8.30 1.69 -17.88
N TYR A 141 -9.30 2.09 -17.09
CA TYR A 141 -9.14 3.04 -16.01
C TYR A 141 -10.25 2.87 -14.98
N ARG A 142 -10.00 3.29 -13.75
CA ARG A 142 -11.00 3.26 -12.68
C ARG A 142 -12.04 4.35 -12.88
N LYS A 143 -13.31 4.04 -12.66
CA LYS A 143 -14.46 4.96 -12.78
C LYS A 143 -14.98 5.46 -11.44
N ASP A 144 -14.27 5.15 -10.35
CA ASP A 144 -14.70 5.39 -8.97
C ASP A 144 -13.69 6.23 -8.16
N ILE A 145 -12.68 6.81 -8.81
CA ILE A 145 -11.76 7.76 -8.19
C ILE A 145 -12.56 8.96 -7.64
N ALA A 146 -12.19 9.42 -6.44
CA ALA A 146 -12.86 10.44 -5.62
C ALA A 146 -14.25 10.07 -5.04
N HIS A 147 -14.93 9.00 -5.49
CA HIS A 147 -16.31 8.69 -5.08
C HIS A 147 -16.50 8.49 -3.57
N ARG A 148 -15.51 7.96 -2.84
CA ARG A 148 -15.62 7.74 -1.38
C ARG A 148 -15.74 9.06 -0.62
N ALA A 149 -15.00 10.08 -1.04
CA ALA A 149 -15.06 11.41 -0.42
C ALA A 149 -16.36 12.15 -0.77
N LEU A 150 -16.96 11.80 -1.92
CA LEU A 150 -18.22 12.35 -2.40
C LEU A 150 -19.48 11.63 -1.85
N LYS A 151 -19.32 10.47 -1.21
CA LYS A 151 -20.45 9.78 -0.57
C LYS A 151 -20.90 10.55 0.69
N PRO A 152 -22.19 10.89 0.82
CA PRO A 152 -22.70 11.49 2.05
C PRO A 152 -22.49 10.52 3.23
N LYS A 153 -22.00 11.05 4.36
CA LYS A 153 -21.66 10.27 5.58
C LYS A 153 -22.82 9.47 6.20
N ASN A 154 -24.04 9.56 5.68
CA ASN A 154 -25.26 8.93 6.21
C ASN A 154 -25.91 7.87 5.31
N ALA A 155 -25.27 7.39 4.25
CA ALA A 155 -25.82 6.30 3.45
C ALA A 155 -25.36 4.93 3.99
N SER A 156 -26.07 4.44 5.00
CA SER A 156 -26.03 3.05 5.44
C SER A 156 -26.49 2.12 4.32
N SER A 157 -25.83 0.97 4.26
CA SER A 157 -26.02 -0.16 3.36
C SER A 157 -27.47 -0.60 3.19
N SER A 158 -27.96 -0.63 1.96
CA SER A 158 -28.86 -1.68 1.46
C SER A 158 -29.12 -1.52 -0.04
N GLN A 159 -28.89 -2.62 -0.79
CA GLN A 159 -29.49 -3.04 -2.06
C GLN A 159 -28.53 -3.39 -3.22
N PRO A 160 -28.92 -4.38 -4.06
CA PRO A 160 -28.05 -5.49 -4.46
C PRO A 160 -27.42 -5.33 -5.86
N ASP A 161 -26.44 -6.20 -6.09
CA ASP A 161 -25.58 -6.32 -7.27
C ASP A 161 -26.30 -6.22 -8.61
N GLN A 162 -26.00 -5.15 -9.35
CA GLN A 162 -25.99 -5.20 -10.81
C GLN A 162 -24.56 -5.44 -11.29
N LYS A 163 -24.37 -6.61 -11.92
CA LYS A 163 -23.17 -7.07 -12.65
C LYS A 163 -22.45 -5.91 -13.35
N LYS A 164 -21.29 -5.51 -12.83
CA LYS A 164 -20.34 -4.61 -13.49
C LYS A 164 -19.13 -5.42 -13.97
N ASN A 165 -19.05 -5.60 -15.29
CA ASN A 165 -17.85 -6.05 -15.99
C ASN A 165 -16.81 -4.91 -16.01
N GLY A 166 -16.06 -4.75 -14.92
CA GLY A 166 -14.88 -3.88 -14.88
C GLY A 166 -13.81 -4.55 -14.04
N LEU A 167 -12.58 -4.61 -14.53
CA LEU A 167 -11.45 -5.20 -13.80
C LEU A 167 -11.25 -4.44 -12.48
N THR A 168 -11.51 -5.12 -11.39
CA THR A 168 -11.34 -4.69 -10.00
C THR A 168 -9.94 -5.02 -9.52
N TYR A 169 -9.48 -4.40 -8.43
CA TYR A 169 -8.22 -4.79 -7.77
C TYR A 169 -8.24 -6.28 -7.35
N LEU A 170 -9.43 -6.81 -7.06
CA LEU A 170 -9.72 -8.23 -6.87
C LEU A 170 -9.29 -9.10 -8.08
N ASP A 171 -9.39 -8.58 -9.30
CA ASP A 171 -8.99 -9.29 -10.54
C ASP A 171 -7.47 -9.35 -10.72
N SER A 172 -6.72 -8.55 -9.96
CA SER A 172 -5.27 -8.72 -9.77
C SER A 172 -4.93 -9.77 -8.70
N GLY A 173 -5.96 -10.39 -8.11
CA GLY A 173 -5.86 -11.39 -7.06
C GLY A 173 -5.56 -10.83 -5.67
N VAL A 174 -5.73 -9.52 -5.45
CA VAL A 174 -5.55 -8.87 -4.14
C VAL A 174 -6.90 -8.31 -3.65
N SER A 175 -7.38 -8.81 -2.52
CA SER A 175 -8.69 -8.46 -1.97
C SER A 175 -8.57 -7.51 -0.79
N ILE A 176 -8.88 -6.23 -1.02
CA ILE A 176 -8.93 -5.21 0.04
C ILE A 176 -9.99 -5.58 1.10
N ASP A 177 -11.11 -6.17 0.68
CA ASP A 177 -12.17 -6.58 1.58
C ASP A 177 -11.72 -7.75 2.47
N SER A 178 -10.99 -8.72 1.92
CA SER A 178 -10.43 -9.83 2.70
C SER A 178 -9.33 -9.38 3.66
N GLY A 179 -8.51 -8.39 3.27
CA GLY A 179 -7.56 -7.75 4.17
C GLY A 179 -8.26 -7.04 5.34
N ASN A 180 -9.31 -6.27 5.06
CA ASN A 180 -10.10 -5.59 6.10
C ASN A 180 -10.83 -6.58 7.03
N GLU A 181 -11.34 -7.68 6.47
CA GLU A 181 -11.97 -8.76 7.23
C GLU A 181 -10.94 -9.42 8.16
N LEU A 182 -9.76 -9.77 7.63
CA LEU A 182 -8.66 -10.33 8.41
C LEU A 182 -8.30 -9.41 9.59
N VAL A 183 -8.03 -8.14 9.31
CA VAL A 183 -7.72 -7.13 10.35
C VAL A 183 -8.81 -7.09 11.43
N THR A 184 -10.08 -7.14 11.02
CA THR A 184 -11.21 -7.14 11.97
C THR A 184 -11.23 -8.39 12.85
N ARG A 185 -10.94 -9.57 12.29
CA ARG A 185 -10.92 -10.84 13.02
C ARG A 185 -9.72 -11.01 13.93
N ILE A 186 -8.55 -10.49 13.54
CA ILE A 186 -7.32 -10.64 14.33
C ILE A 186 -7.17 -9.59 15.42
N LYS A 187 -7.82 -8.41 15.30
CA LYS A 187 -7.81 -7.35 16.33
C LYS A 187 -7.96 -7.85 17.78
N PRO A 188 -8.95 -8.71 18.12
CA PRO A 188 -9.06 -9.23 19.50
C PRO A 188 -7.90 -10.16 19.88
N LEU A 189 -7.34 -10.92 18.95
CA LEU A 189 -6.20 -11.82 19.18
C LEU A 189 -4.94 -11.00 19.50
N VAL A 190 -4.67 -9.96 18.69
CA VAL A 190 -3.54 -9.07 18.90
C VAL A 190 -3.69 -8.28 20.20
N LYS A 191 -4.89 -7.76 20.48
CA LYS A 191 -5.15 -7.07 21.76
C LYS A 191 -4.91 -7.96 22.99
N ALA A 192 -5.11 -9.27 22.87
CA ALA A 192 -4.85 -10.21 23.96
C ALA A 192 -3.36 -10.40 24.27
N THR A 193 -2.45 -9.90 23.44
CA THR A 193 -1.00 -9.89 23.70
C THR A 193 -0.52 -8.61 24.40
N ALA A 194 -1.43 -7.69 24.73
CA ALA A 194 -1.08 -6.44 25.39
C ALA A 194 -0.29 -6.69 26.67
N ARG A 195 0.76 -5.89 26.87
CA ARG A 195 1.60 -5.93 28.08
C ARG A 195 2.04 -4.53 28.45
N LEU A 196 2.67 -4.39 29.61
CA LEU A 196 3.32 -3.13 29.98
C LEU A 196 4.29 -2.72 28.87
N GLY A 197 4.13 -1.50 28.36
CA GLY A 197 4.87 -0.98 27.21
C GLY A 197 4.07 -0.93 25.91
N CYS A 198 3.00 -1.72 25.75
CA CYS A 198 2.20 -1.70 24.53
C CYS A 198 0.76 -2.22 24.74
N ASP A 199 -0.22 -1.43 24.30
CA ASP A 199 -1.65 -1.79 24.30
C ASP A 199 -2.05 -2.74 23.16
N SER A 200 -1.11 -3.07 22.26
CA SER A 200 -1.30 -3.96 21.11
C SER A 200 -2.49 -3.57 20.22
N VAL A 201 -2.69 -2.26 20.02
CA VAL A 201 -3.71 -1.74 19.11
C VAL A 201 -3.16 -1.70 17.68
N ILE A 202 -3.81 -2.43 16.77
CA ILE A 202 -3.45 -2.48 15.35
C ILE A 202 -4.40 -1.65 14.45
N GLY A 203 -3.89 -1.22 13.30
CA GLY A 203 -4.60 -0.38 12.32
C GLY A 203 -4.02 1.02 12.13
N GLY A 204 -2.96 1.36 12.86
CA GLY A 204 -2.09 2.52 12.59
C GLY A 204 -0.93 2.16 11.65
N PHE A 205 -0.11 3.16 11.32
CA PHE A 205 1.06 2.99 10.41
C PHE A 205 2.21 2.18 11.01
N GLY A 206 2.24 1.98 12.33
CA GLY A 206 3.29 1.21 12.99
C GLY A 206 2.93 0.90 14.45
N GLY A 207 3.50 -0.17 14.97
CA GLY A 207 3.42 -0.54 16.38
C GLY A 207 4.35 0.33 17.23
N LEU A 208 3.92 0.65 18.44
CA LEU A 208 4.71 1.43 19.40
C LEU A 208 4.96 0.60 20.66
N PHE A 209 6.15 0.73 21.23
CA PHE A 209 6.50 0.08 22.49
C PHE A 209 7.28 1.04 23.39
N ASP A 210 6.75 1.34 24.57
CA ASP A 210 7.39 2.19 25.57
C ASP A 210 8.38 1.39 26.43
N LEU A 211 9.67 1.59 26.20
CA LEU A 211 10.73 0.97 27.01
C LEU A 211 10.87 1.61 28.39
N LYS A 212 10.48 2.87 28.56
CA LYS A 212 10.65 3.62 29.81
C LYS A 212 9.78 3.05 30.91
N CYS A 213 8.55 2.63 30.59
CA CYS A 213 7.63 2.08 31.58
C CYS A 213 8.07 0.72 32.13
N LEU A 214 9.02 0.03 31.48
CA LEU A 214 9.61 -1.23 31.98
C LEU A 214 10.73 -1.00 33.00
N GLY A 215 11.20 0.24 33.17
CA GLY A 215 12.21 0.57 34.18
C GLY A 215 13.64 0.15 33.83
N TYR A 216 13.92 -0.19 32.56
CA TYR A 216 15.29 -0.47 32.13
C TYR A 216 16.20 0.75 32.29
N ARG A 217 17.46 0.51 32.65
CA ARG A 217 18.51 1.51 32.70
C ARG A 217 19.53 1.20 31.60
N ASP A 218 19.74 2.15 30.70
CA ASP A 218 20.65 2.01 29.56
C ASP A 218 20.43 0.71 28.74
N PRO A 219 19.20 0.50 28.20
CA PRO A 219 18.87 -0.76 27.55
C PRO A 219 19.60 -0.93 26.21
N VAL A 220 20.05 -2.16 25.96
CA VAL A 220 20.47 -2.61 24.63
C VAL A 220 19.32 -3.41 24.00
N ILE A 221 18.99 -3.10 22.75
CA ILE A 221 17.96 -3.82 22.01
C ILE A 221 18.62 -4.96 21.23
N VAL A 222 18.13 -6.18 21.45
CA VAL A 222 18.46 -7.35 20.63
C VAL A 222 17.26 -7.64 19.74
N SER A 223 17.49 -7.73 18.44
CA SER A 223 16.46 -8.08 17.45
C SER A 223 16.86 -9.34 16.69
N GLY A 224 15.85 -10.07 16.22
CA GLY A 224 16.00 -11.29 15.45
C GLY A 224 14.81 -11.47 14.52
N THR A 225 15.01 -12.24 13.47
CA THR A 225 13.96 -12.61 12.52
C THR A 225 14.22 -14.04 12.07
N ASP A 226 13.16 -14.84 12.02
CA ASP A 226 13.23 -16.22 11.54
C ASP A 226 11.92 -16.61 10.85
N GLY A 227 11.95 -17.71 10.11
CA GLY A 227 10.78 -18.32 9.50
C GLY A 227 10.49 -19.71 10.08
N VAL A 228 9.27 -20.20 9.86
CA VAL A 228 8.88 -21.57 10.26
C VAL A 228 9.61 -22.65 9.43
N GLY A 229 10.04 -22.29 8.21
CA GLY A 229 10.74 -23.20 7.30
C GLY A 229 9.86 -24.33 6.74
N THR A 230 10.48 -25.47 6.42
CA THR A 230 9.83 -26.59 5.71
C THR A 230 8.72 -27.27 6.50
N LYS A 231 8.59 -27.00 7.81
CA LYS A 231 7.46 -27.47 8.64
C LYS A 231 6.11 -26.96 8.13
N LEU A 232 6.09 -25.83 7.41
CA LEU A 232 4.88 -25.33 6.73
C LEU A 232 4.29 -26.33 5.73
N ILE A 233 5.13 -27.16 5.09
CA ILE A 233 4.67 -28.21 4.16
C ILE A 233 3.84 -29.25 4.91
N VAL A 234 4.24 -29.62 6.13
CA VAL A 234 3.50 -30.58 6.97
C VAL A 234 2.18 -29.98 7.43
N ALA A 235 2.20 -28.74 7.91
CA ALA A 235 1.00 -28.02 8.33
C ALA A 235 -0.04 -27.89 7.20
N GLN A 236 0.42 -27.56 5.99
CA GLN A 236 -0.42 -27.51 4.79
C GLN A 236 -1.03 -28.87 4.44
N LYS A 237 -0.21 -29.94 4.41
CA LYS A 237 -0.71 -31.30 4.12
C LYS A 237 -1.68 -31.81 5.18
N ALA A 238 -1.49 -31.41 6.43
CA ALA A 238 -2.37 -31.79 7.54
C ALA A 238 -3.62 -30.91 7.65
N GLY A 239 -3.68 -29.78 6.94
CA GLY A 239 -4.74 -28.77 7.08
C GLY A 239 -4.80 -28.17 8.48
N LYS A 240 -3.67 -28.08 9.19
CA LYS A 240 -3.58 -27.58 10.58
C LYS A 240 -2.62 -26.41 10.65
N HIS A 241 -3.16 -25.21 10.85
CA HIS A 241 -2.40 -23.97 10.83
C HIS A 241 -2.31 -23.28 12.21
N GLU A 242 -3.15 -23.67 13.16
CA GLU A 242 -3.23 -23.01 14.47
C GLU A 242 -1.92 -23.02 15.29
N THR A 243 -1.05 -24.01 15.08
CA THR A 243 0.20 -24.15 15.86
C THR A 243 1.42 -23.58 15.16
N VAL A 244 1.37 -23.31 13.84
CA VAL A 244 2.58 -22.84 13.13
C VAL A 244 2.97 -21.43 13.54
N GLY A 245 2.02 -20.62 14.00
CA GLY A 245 2.31 -19.31 14.55
C GLY A 245 3.09 -19.38 15.88
N ILE A 246 2.84 -20.40 16.70
CA ILE A 246 3.62 -20.64 17.93
C ILE A 246 5.04 -21.02 17.57
N ASP A 247 5.21 -21.90 16.57
CA ASP A 247 6.53 -22.29 16.07
C ASP A 247 7.33 -21.08 15.57
N LEU A 248 6.69 -20.17 14.82
CA LEU A 248 7.31 -18.94 14.32
C LEU A 248 7.86 -18.06 15.45
N VAL A 249 7.02 -17.81 16.47
CA VAL A 249 7.41 -16.98 17.62
C VAL A 249 8.52 -17.68 18.41
N ALA A 250 8.39 -18.98 18.66
CA ALA A 250 9.35 -19.74 19.45
C ALA A 250 10.75 -19.75 18.82
N MET A 251 10.85 -19.91 17.49
CA MET A 251 12.14 -19.84 16.78
C MET A 251 12.83 -18.49 17.01
N SER A 252 12.10 -17.41 16.78
CA SER A 252 12.65 -16.06 16.93
C SER A 252 12.98 -15.73 18.39
N VAL A 253 12.11 -16.07 19.35
CA VAL A 253 12.28 -15.74 20.77
C VAL A 253 13.42 -16.54 21.40
N ASN A 254 13.54 -17.84 21.09
CA ASN A 254 14.57 -18.67 21.70
C ASN A 254 15.98 -18.19 21.37
N ASP A 255 16.20 -17.66 20.16
CA ASP A 255 17.50 -17.08 19.78
C ASP A 255 17.85 -15.81 20.56
N LEU A 256 16.84 -15.02 20.95
CA LEU A 256 17.03 -13.85 21.81
C LEU A 256 17.39 -14.25 23.25
N LEU A 257 16.75 -15.32 23.76
CA LEU A 257 16.97 -15.81 25.12
C LEU A 257 18.40 -16.31 25.34
N VAL A 258 19.08 -16.82 24.30
CA VAL A 258 20.48 -17.26 24.38
C VAL A 258 21.41 -16.11 24.79
N GLN A 259 21.07 -14.87 24.46
CA GLN A 259 21.82 -13.67 24.86
C GLN A 259 21.32 -13.07 26.18
N GLY A 260 20.34 -13.71 26.85
CA GLY A 260 19.72 -13.21 28.07
C GLY A 260 18.75 -12.05 27.85
N ALA A 261 18.30 -11.81 26.62
CA ALA A 261 17.36 -10.73 26.32
C ALA A 261 15.92 -11.09 26.74
N GLU A 262 15.16 -10.11 27.25
CA GLU A 262 13.72 -10.27 27.49
C GLU A 262 12.94 -9.99 26.19
N PRO A 263 12.05 -10.90 25.73
CA PRO A 263 11.17 -10.63 24.59
C PRO A 263 10.18 -9.50 24.89
N LEU A 264 10.18 -8.44 24.07
CA LEU A 264 9.32 -7.27 24.27
C LEU A 264 8.13 -7.26 23.34
N PHE A 265 8.39 -7.35 22.04
CA PHE A 265 7.36 -7.32 21.02
C PHE A 265 7.73 -8.20 19.82
N PHE A 266 6.73 -8.48 18.99
CA PHE A 266 6.82 -9.30 17.81
C PHE A 266 6.12 -8.61 16.64
N LEU A 267 6.66 -8.81 15.43
CA LEU A 267 6.01 -8.45 14.17
C LEU A 267 6.03 -9.65 13.24
N ASP A 268 4.95 -9.82 12.46
CA ASP A 268 4.86 -10.91 11.49
C ASP A 268 4.73 -10.42 10.04
N TYR A 269 5.14 -11.28 9.11
CA TYR A 269 4.96 -11.08 7.67
C TYR A 269 4.34 -12.33 7.08
N PHE A 270 3.10 -12.21 6.60
CA PHE A 270 2.35 -13.29 5.97
C PHE A 270 2.29 -13.08 4.46
N ALA A 271 2.79 -14.05 3.69
CA ALA A 271 2.74 -14.02 2.23
C ALA A 271 1.98 -15.24 1.69
N CYS A 272 1.13 -15.01 0.69
CA CYS A 272 0.35 -16.05 0.05
C CYS A 272 0.05 -15.74 -1.42
N SER A 273 -0.40 -16.75 -2.16
CA SER A 273 -0.86 -16.57 -3.56
C SER A 273 -2.19 -15.82 -3.59
N ARG A 274 -3.14 -16.31 -2.80
CA ARG A 274 -4.45 -15.72 -2.55
C ARG A 274 -4.75 -15.89 -1.06
N LEU A 275 -5.28 -14.86 -0.45
CA LEU A 275 -5.58 -14.84 0.97
C LEU A 275 -6.77 -15.75 1.28
N ASN A 276 -6.53 -16.75 2.12
CA ASN A 276 -7.58 -17.47 2.82
C ASN A 276 -7.67 -16.88 4.23
N VAL A 277 -8.76 -16.16 4.50
CA VAL A 277 -8.93 -15.43 5.77
C VAL A 277 -8.96 -16.39 6.96
N ASP A 278 -9.63 -17.54 6.88
CA ASP A 278 -9.70 -18.49 7.98
C ASP A 278 -8.32 -19.07 8.31
N MET A 279 -7.56 -19.47 7.28
CA MET A 279 -6.19 -19.93 7.46
C MET A 279 -5.30 -18.85 8.08
N ALA A 280 -5.38 -17.61 7.58
CA ALA A 280 -4.58 -16.51 8.11
C ALA A 280 -4.94 -16.19 9.56
N VAL A 281 -6.23 -16.24 9.92
CA VAL A 281 -6.69 -16.11 11.31
C VAL A 281 -6.13 -17.22 12.19
N ASP A 282 -6.11 -18.47 11.74
CA ASP A 282 -5.51 -19.58 12.49
C ASP A 282 -4.01 -19.37 12.74
N VAL A 283 -3.28 -18.91 11.71
CA VAL A 283 -1.85 -18.59 11.86
C VAL A 283 -1.64 -17.47 12.86
N VAL A 284 -2.36 -16.35 12.73
CA VAL A 284 -2.23 -15.19 13.64
C VAL A 284 -2.67 -15.55 15.06
N LYS A 285 -3.68 -16.41 15.23
CA LYS A 285 -4.05 -16.98 16.53
C LYS A 285 -2.90 -17.73 17.17
N GLY A 286 -2.19 -18.55 16.40
CA GLY A 286 -0.97 -19.21 16.84
C GLY A 286 0.14 -18.23 17.23
N ILE A 287 0.35 -17.17 16.43
CA ILE A 287 1.36 -16.12 16.72
C ILE A 287 0.99 -15.43 18.03
N ALA A 288 -0.24 -14.96 18.18
CA ALA A 288 -0.71 -14.32 19.39
C ALA A 288 -0.55 -15.21 20.62
N GLN A 289 -0.85 -16.51 20.51
CA GLN A 289 -0.64 -17.48 21.57
C GLN A 289 0.86 -17.68 21.90
N GLY A 290 1.72 -17.72 20.89
CA GLY A 290 3.18 -17.78 21.07
C GLY A 290 3.72 -16.52 21.76
N CYS A 291 3.20 -15.35 21.39
CA CYS A 291 3.52 -14.07 22.02
C CYS A 291 3.10 -14.05 23.50
N GLN A 292 1.90 -14.54 23.82
CA GLN A 292 1.44 -14.67 25.21
C GLN A 292 2.34 -15.60 26.03
N GLN A 293 2.74 -16.75 25.49
CA GLN A 293 3.67 -17.68 26.16
C GLN A 293 5.05 -17.07 26.38
N SER A 294 5.49 -16.24 25.44
CA SER A 294 6.78 -15.55 25.47
C SER A 294 6.74 -14.23 26.25
N ASN A 295 5.57 -13.85 26.77
CA ASN A 295 5.30 -12.55 27.38
C ASN A 295 5.70 -11.37 26.48
N CYS A 296 5.51 -11.43 25.16
CA CYS A 296 5.75 -10.29 24.26
C CYS A 296 4.44 -9.80 23.61
N ALA A 297 4.42 -8.54 23.19
CA ALA A 297 3.28 -7.95 22.48
C ALA A 297 3.40 -8.19 20.96
N LEU A 298 2.36 -8.68 20.30
CA LEU A 298 2.24 -8.60 18.86
C LEU A 298 1.81 -7.16 18.50
N ILE A 299 2.71 -6.38 17.90
CA ILE A 299 2.51 -4.93 17.72
C ILE A 299 2.21 -4.51 16.29
N GLY A 300 2.33 -5.43 15.33
CA GLY A 300 2.06 -5.17 13.94
C GLY A 300 2.40 -6.37 13.07
N GLY A 301 2.03 -6.29 11.81
CA GLY A 301 2.36 -7.29 10.81
C GLY A 301 1.86 -6.86 9.44
N GLU A 302 2.25 -7.60 8.41
CA GLU A 302 1.91 -7.30 7.02
C GLU A 302 1.38 -8.56 6.32
N THR A 303 0.40 -8.37 5.42
CA THR A 303 -0.21 -9.46 4.66
C THR A 303 -0.12 -9.17 3.16
N ALA A 304 0.66 -9.98 2.43
CA ALA A 304 0.89 -9.80 1.00
C ALA A 304 0.26 -10.94 0.17
N GLU A 305 -0.58 -10.56 -0.79
CA GLU A 305 -1.10 -11.45 -1.84
C GLU A 305 -0.27 -11.28 -3.13
N MET A 306 0.37 -12.35 -3.58
CA MET A 306 1.26 -12.36 -4.75
C MET A 306 0.96 -13.59 -5.64
N PRO A 307 -0.16 -13.59 -6.39
CA PRO A 307 -0.69 -14.75 -7.14
C PRO A 307 0.19 -15.27 -8.29
N GLY A 308 1.26 -14.57 -8.66
CA GLY A 308 2.27 -15.03 -9.62
C GLY A 308 3.55 -15.58 -9.00
N LEU A 309 3.83 -15.27 -7.72
CA LEU A 309 5.05 -15.70 -7.03
C LEU A 309 4.80 -16.99 -6.22
N TYR A 310 3.67 -17.05 -5.52
CA TYR A 310 3.28 -18.22 -4.73
C TYR A 310 2.29 -19.07 -5.52
N ARG A 311 2.49 -20.39 -5.56
CA ARG A 311 1.52 -21.30 -6.19
C ARG A 311 0.32 -21.50 -5.26
N GLN A 312 -0.88 -21.62 -5.83
CA GLN A 312 -2.06 -22.00 -5.06
C GLN A 312 -1.82 -23.33 -4.36
N GLY A 313 -1.94 -23.35 -3.02
CA GLY A 313 -1.83 -24.55 -2.20
C GLY A 313 -0.40 -25.12 -2.04
N MET A 314 0.66 -24.46 -2.51
CA MET A 314 2.05 -24.86 -2.27
C MET A 314 3.00 -23.65 -2.35
N SER A 315 3.92 -23.52 -1.39
CA SER A 315 5.18 -22.79 -1.58
C SER A 315 6.20 -23.38 -0.61
N THR A 316 7.34 -23.95 -1.00
CA THR A 316 8.23 -23.73 -2.15
C THR A 316 8.75 -25.07 -2.70
N LYS A 317 8.83 -25.21 -4.03
CA LYS A 317 9.99 -25.90 -4.63
C LYS A 317 10.98 -24.78 -4.94
N LEU A 318 12.00 -24.64 -4.11
CA LEU A 318 13.23 -23.97 -4.55
C LEU A 318 13.84 -24.91 -5.58
N GLU A 319 13.83 -24.48 -6.84
CA GLU A 319 14.74 -25.02 -7.84
C GLU A 319 16.16 -24.77 -7.34
N GLN A 320 16.86 -25.87 -7.05
CA GLN A 320 18.31 -25.88 -7.07
C GLN A 320 18.71 -25.76 -8.55
N GLU A 321 19.25 -24.62 -8.93
CA GLU A 321 20.16 -24.55 -10.07
C GLU A 321 21.54 -24.16 -9.55
N GLN A 322 22.52 -24.97 -9.99
CA GLN A 322 23.95 -24.70 -9.92
C GLN A 322 24.33 -23.50 -10.79
#